data_AF-A0A225UPJ6-F1
#
_entry.id   AF-A0A225UPJ6-F1
#
_cell.length_a   1.000
_cell.length_b   1.000
_cell.length_c   1.000
_cell.angle_alpha   90.00
_cell.angle_beta   90.00
_cell.angle_gamma   90.00
#
_symmetry.space_group_name_H-M   'P 1'
#
loop_
_entity.id
_entity.type
_entity.pdbx_description
1 polymer ?
#
loop_
_entity_poly.entity_id
_entity_poly.type
_entity_poly.pdbx_seq_one_letter_code
_entity_poly.pdbx_strand_id
1 'polypeptide(L)' 'MASGFWVVPMTDRAREISAFITPFGLIEWSHMPFGLKNAPQIYQRLVDNASYGILKISR' A
#
# COMPACT_ATOMS: atom_id res chain seq x y z
N MET A 1 3.22 7.33 -11.73
CA MET A 1 2.70 6.82 -10.44
C MET A 1 3.17 5.39 -10.21
N ALA A 2 4.48 5.17 -10.05
CA ALA A 2 5.00 3.84 -9.69
C ALA A 2 5.30 3.80 -8.18
N SER A 3 6.03 4.78 -7.66
CA SER A 3 6.47 4.79 -6.25
C SER A 3 5.35 4.94 -5.20
N GLY A 4 4.12 5.27 -5.60
CA GLY A 4 3.02 5.60 -4.67
C GLY A 4 2.61 4.47 -3.73
N PHE A 5 2.70 3.20 -4.15
CA PHE A 5 2.31 2.09 -3.26
C PHE A 5 3.25 1.92 -2.07
N TRP A 6 4.54 2.23 -2.24
CA TRP A 6 5.55 2.08 -1.17
C TRP A 6 5.34 3.02 0.01
N VAL A 7 4.45 4.02 -0.08
CA VAL A 7 4.10 4.89 1.05
C VAL A 7 3.04 4.28 1.97
N VAL A 8 2.41 3.16 1.57
CA VAL A 8 1.35 2.51 2.33
C VAL A 8 1.94 1.39 3.18
N PRO A 9 1.88 1.48 4.53
CA PRO A 9 2.35 0.42 5.40
C PRO A 9 1.46 -0.83 5.28
N MET A 10 2.08 -2.00 5.33
CA MET A 10 1.37 -3.28 5.33
C MET A 10 0.85 -3.62 6.74
N THR A 11 -0.33 -4.22 6.81
CA THR A 11 -0.82 -4.82 8.08
C THR A 11 -0.08 -6.13 8.34
N ASP A 12 0.07 -6.52 9.61
CA ASP A 12 0.83 -7.74 9.99
C ASP A 12 0.36 -8.98 9.21
N ARG A 13 -0.97 -9.17 9.13
CA ARG A 13 -1.57 -10.24 8.32
C ARG A 13 -1.19 -10.16 6.85
N ALA A 14 -1.19 -8.97 6.25
CA ALA A 14 -0.85 -8.80 4.85
C ALA A 14 0.63 -9.08 4.58
N ARG A 15 1.51 -8.76 5.53
CA ARG A 15 2.94 -9.09 5.46
C ARG A 15 3.17 -10.59 5.43
N GLU A 16 2.56 -11.31 6.36
CA GLU A 16 2.70 -12.77 6.50
C GLU A 16 2.24 -13.51 5.24
N ILE A 17 1.06 -13.15 4.69
CA ILE A 17 0.53 -13.82 3.48
C ILE A 17 1.23 -13.43 2.18
N SER A 18 1.95 -12.30 2.17
CA SER A 18 2.67 -11.80 0.98
C SER A 18 4.18 -12.03 1.06
N ALA A 19 4.64 -12.78 2.06
CA ALA A 19 6.02 -13.21 2.18
C ALA A 19 6.47 -14.00 0.94
N PHE A 20 7.72 -13.80 0.54
CA PHE A 20 8.28 -14.43 -0.65
C PHE A 20 9.65 -15.05 -0.34
N ILE A 21 9.97 -16.11 -1.07
CA ILE A 21 11.22 -16.83 -0.90
C ILE A 21 12.30 -16.18 -1.75
N THR A 22 13.44 -15.92 -1.12
CA THR A 22 14.69 -15.56 -1.79
C THR A 22 15.73 -16.66 -1.55
N PRO A 23 16.84 -16.70 -2.31
CA PRO A 23 17.97 -17.59 -1.99
C PRO A 23 18.55 -17.40 -0.58
N PHE A 24 18.26 -16.27 0.07
CA PHE A 24 18.74 -15.91 1.41
C PHE A 24 17.69 -16.15 2.51
N GLY A 25 16.51 -16.66 2.17
CA GLY A 25 15.43 -16.96 3.11
C GLY A 25 14.09 -16.34 2.75
N LEU A 26 13.13 -16.49 3.65
CA LEU A 26 11.79 -15.91 3.55
C LEU A 26 11.84 -14.44 3.98
N ILE A 27 11.36 -13.55 3.12
CA ILE A 27 11.33 -12.10 3.37
C ILE A 27 9.89 -11.59 3.24
N GLU A 28 9.55 -10.64 4.10
CA GLU A 28 8.26 -9.95 4.10
C GLU A 28 8.38 -8.51 3.61
N TRP A 29 7.29 -8.00 3.06
CA TRP A 29 7.17 -6.61 2.68
C TRP A 29 6.80 -5.74 3.88
N SER A 30 7.54 -4.65 4.16
CA SER A 30 7.14 -3.66 5.16
C SER A 30 6.07 -2.67 4.63
N HIS A 31 6.13 -2.40 3.34
CA HIS A 31 5.25 -1.47 2.62
C HIS A 31 4.69 -2.15 1.38
N MET A 32 3.56 -1.65 0.89
CA MET A 32 2.78 -2.30 -0.15
C MET A 32 3.58 -2.47 -1.45
N PRO A 33 3.88 -3.72 -1.86
CA PRO A 33 4.56 -3.98 -3.11
C PRO A 33 3.58 -3.91 -4.30
N PHE A 34 4.15 -3.89 -5.51
CA PHE A 34 3.36 -4.08 -6.72
C PHE A 34 2.86 -5.52 -6.85
N GLY A 35 1.81 -5.69 -7.66
CA GLY A 35 1.27 -7.01 -8.00
C GLY A 35 0.21 -7.53 -7.02
N LEU A 36 0.01 -6.88 -5.87
CA LEU A 36 -1.12 -7.18 -5.00
C LEU A 36 -2.44 -6.74 -5.65
N LYS A 37 -3.40 -7.67 -5.76
CA LYS A 37 -4.72 -7.43 -6.38
C LYS A 37 -5.42 -6.16 -5.87
N ASN A 38 -5.33 -5.90 -4.56
CA ASN A 38 -6.05 -4.80 -3.93
C ASN A 38 -5.22 -3.51 -3.79
N ALA A 39 -3.94 -3.51 -4.19
CA ALA A 39 -3.07 -2.35 -4.01
C ALA A 39 -3.59 -1.08 -4.69
N PRO A 40 -4.05 -1.10 -5.96
CA PRO A 40 -4.56 0.11 -6.62
C PRO A 40 -5.77 0.71 -5.90
N GLN A 41 -6.69 -0.14 -5.42
CA GLN A 41 -7.90 0.32 -4.74
C GLN A 41 -7.58 0.96 -3.37
N ILE A 42 -6.65 0.38 -2.62
CA ILE A 42 -6.24 0.93 -1.33
C ILE A 42 -5.54 2.28 -1.53
N TYR A 43 -4.65 2.37 -2.52
CA TYR A 43 -3.98 3.62 -2.85
C TYR A 43 -4.94 4.70 -3.30
N GLN A 44 -5.91 4.37 -4.16
CA GLN A 44 -6.94 5.32 -4.60
C GLN A 44 -7.73 5.88 -3.40
N ARG A 45 -8.16 5.00 -2.48
CA ARG A 45 -8.85 5.42 -1.24
C ARG A 45 -8.02 6.37 -0.39
N LEU A 46 -6.71 6.15 -0.31
CA LEU A 46 -5.80 7.03 0.43
C LEU A 46 -5.74 8.43 -0.21
N VAL A 47 -5.62 8.49 -1.53
CA VAL A 47 -5.63 9.76 -2.29
C VAL A 47 -6.97 10.48 -2.18
N ASP A 48 -8.08 9.74 -2.29
CA ASP A 48 -9.43 10.30 -2.16
C ASP A 48 -9.60 10.93 -0.78
N ASN A 49 -9.25 10.20 0.29
CA ASN A 49 -9.34 10.68 1.67
C ASN A 49 -8.52 11.95 1.91
N ALA A 50 -7.29 12.00 1.37
CA ALA A 50 -6.45 13.19 1.46
C ALA A 50 -7.09 14.40 0.74
N SER A 51 -7.70 14.16 -0.42
CA SER A 51 -8.35 15.19 -1.24
C SER A 51 -9.67 15.68 -0.63
N TYR A 52 -10.43 14.81 0.03
CA TYR A 52 -11.68 15.16 0.72
C TYR A 52 -11.46 16.23 1.81
N GLY A 53 -10.34 16.16 2.55
CA GLY A 53 -10.00 17.18 3.55
C GLY A 53 -9.79 18.56 2.93
N ILE A 54 -9.14 18.61 1.76
CA ILE A 54 -8.88 19.85 1.02
C ILE A 54 -10.17 20.43 0.45
N LEU A 55 -11.00 19.59 -0.19
CA LEU A 55 -12.26 20.01 -0.79
C LEU A 55 -13.29 20.52 0.25
N LYS A 56 -13.24 20.02 1.50
CA LYS A 56 -14.09 20.52 2.59
C LYS A 56 -13.65 21.86 3.16
N ILE A 57 -12.36 22.18 3.16
CA ILE A 57 -11.84 23.49 3.63
C ILE A 57 -12.11 24.59 2.60
N SER A 58 -12.20 24.23 1.32
CA SER A 58 -12.45 25.17 0.21
C SER A 58 -13.91 25.59 0.03
N ARG A 59 -14.84 25.10 0.85
CA ARG A 59 -16.29 25.38 0.74
C ARG A 59 -16.79 26.09 2.00
#